data_AF-A0A328BN05-F1
#
_entry.id   AF-A0A328BN05-F1
#
_cell.length_a   1.000
_cell.length_b   1.000
_cell.length_c   1.000
_cell.angle_alpha   90.00
_cell.angle_beta   90.00
_cell.angle_gamma   90.00
#
_symmetry.space_group_name_H-M   'P 1'
#
loop_
_entity.id
_entity.type
_entity.pdbx_description
1 polymer ?
#
loop_
_entity_poly.entity_id
_entity_poly.type
_entity_poly.pdbx_seq_one_letter_code
_entity_poly.pdbx_strand_id
1 'polypeptide(L)'
;MSAKHTPGPWVADGEYVHAVEFIRLCCGRGYSSCCGDPEISESRFQIAQCAPENAPLIAAAPDLLEALKDALAGWRYIREHHGDLYGVGWDRVEEAARAAIARATGERG
;
A
#
# COMPACT_ATOMS: atom_id res chain seq x y z
N MET A 1 -12.51 13.11 -9.60
CA MET A 1 -11.22 12.41 -9.76
C MET A 1 -10.94 11.72 -8.44
N SER A 2 -10.96 10.39 -8.36
CA SER A 2 -10.46 9.70 -7.17
C SER A 2 -8.95 9.89 -7.12
N ALA A 3 -8.43 10.36 -5.99
CA ALA A 3 -7.00 10.39 -5.76
C ALA A 3 -6.52 8.94 -5.70
N LYS A 4 -5.73 8.51 -6.68
CA LYS A 4 -5.11 7.19 -6.68
C LYS A 4 -3.96 7.25 -5.67
N HIS A 5 -4.03 6.49 -4.57
CA HIS A 5 -2.94 6.43 -3.60
C HIS A 5 -1.65 5.93 -4.30
N THR A 6 -0.50 6.40 -3.84
CA THR A 6 0.79 5.93 -4.36
C THR A 6 0.96 4.44 -4.03
N PRO A 7 1.17 3.55 -5.02
CA PRO A 7 1.39 2.14 -4.73
C PRO A 7 2.65 1.93 -3.87
N GLY A 8 2.64 0.87 -3.06
CA GLY A 8 3.84 0.38 -2.37
C GLY A 8 4.80 -0.34 -3.35
N PRO A 9 5.98 -0.76 -2.88
CA PRO A 9 6.42 -0.74 -1.49
C PRO A 9 6.95 0.63 -1.05
N TRP A 10 6.74 0.97 0.23
CA TRP A 10 7.33 2.14 0.86
C TRP A 10 8.37 1.70 1.90
N VAL A 11 9.40 2.52 2.08
CA VAL A 11 10.52 2.25 2.99
C VAL A 11 10.67 3.40 3.97
N ALA A 12 10.79 3.08 5.26
CA ALA A 12 11.10 4.05 6.32
C ALA A 12 12.61 4.27 6.40
N ASP A 13 13.03 5.52 6.51
CA ASP A 13 14.41 5.96 6.66
C ASP A 13 14.47 7.14 7.65
N GLY A 14 14.68 6.83 8.93
CA GLY A 14 14.61 7.82 10.01
C GLY A 14 13.25 8.51 10.07
N GLU A 15 13.24 9.81 9.82
CA GLU A 15 12.02 10.66 9.81
C GLU A 15 11.25 10.60 8.47
N TYR A 16 11.77 9.89 7.48
CA TYR A 16 11.26 9.92 6.12
C TYR A 16 10.65 8.59 5.69
N VAL A 17 9.66 8.66 4.81
CA VAL A 17 9.09 7.51 4.12
C VAL A 17 9.26 7.72 2.63
N HIS A 18 9.79 6.72 1.93
CA HIS A 18 10.11 6.79 0.51
C HIS A 18 9.38 5.70 -0.27
N ALA A 19 8.90 6.00 -1.47
CA ALA A 19 8.64 4.99 -2.48
C ALA A 19 9.96 4.68 -3.20
N VAL A 20 10.21 3.39 -3.41
CA VAL A 20 11.43 2.91 -4.07
C VAL A 20 11.07 2.45 -5.47
N GLU A 21 11.69 3.06 -6.47
CA GLU A 21 11.61 2.62 -7.86
C GLU A 21 13.00 2.24 -8.37
N PHE A 22 13.10 1.06 -8.98
CA PHE A 22 14.33 0.64 -9.65
C PHE A 22 14.29 1.09 -11.11
N ILE A 23 15.19 1.99 -11.46
CA ILE A 23 15.33 2.48 -12.83
C ILE A 23 16.56 1.83 -13.45
N ARG A 24 16.39 1.24 -14.63
CA ARG A 24 17.52 0.78 -15.45
C ARG A 24 18.05 1.95 -16.27
N LEU A 25 19.24 2.40 -15.93
CA LEU A 25 19.93 3.44 -16.66
C LEU A 25 20.78 2.77 -17.75
N CYS A 26 20.42 3.02 -19.02
CA CYS A 26 21.36 2.81 -20.12
C CYS A 26 22.16 4.10 -20.35
N CYS A 27 23.35 3.95 -20.96
CA CYS A 27 24.33 4.98 -21.36
C CYS A 27 23.80 6.14 -22.25
N GLY A 28 22.50 6.48 -22.21
CA GLY A 28 21.90 7.61 -22.89
C GLY A 28 21.42 7.35 -24.33
N ARG A 29 21.55 6.11 -24.87
CA ARG A 29 21.17 5.78 -26.26
C ARG A 29 19.82 5.09 -26.44
N GLY A 30 18.99 5.06 -25.40
CA GLY A 30 17.69 4.39 -25.43
C GLY A 30 17.75 2.87 -25.25
N TYR A 31 16.59 2.27 -25.00
CA TYR A 31 16.45 0.88 -24.52
C TYR A 31 16.99 -0.19 -25.48
N SER A 32 17.06 0.09 -26.79
CA SER A 32 17.46 -0.87 -27.83
C SER A 32 18.97 -0.94 -28.10
N SER A 33 19.79 -0.08 -27.47
CA SER A 33 21.24 -0.04 -27.73
C SER A 33 22.06 0.23 -26.47
N CYS A 34 21.79 -0.53 -25.40
CA CYS A 34 22.59 -0.45 -24.18
C CYS A 34 24.04 -0.87 -24.47
N CYS A 35 25.01 -0.06 -24.03
CA CYS A 35 26.44 -0.24 -24.29
C CYS A 35 27.10 -1.37 -23.45
N GLY A 36 26.30 -2.16 -22.71
CA GLY A 36 26.73 -3.13 -21.71
C GLY A 36 25.57 -3.54 -20.81
N ASP A 37 25.87 -4.16 -19.67
CA ASP A 37 24.87 -4.46 -18.65
C ASP A 37 24.29 -3.15 -18.08
N PRO A 38 22.96 -3.00 -18.00
CA PRO A 38 22.33 -1.79 -17.51
C PRO A 38 22.64 -1.60 -16.02
N GLU A 39 22.99 -0.38 -15.62
CA GLU A 39 23.10 -0.02 -14.22
C GLU A 39 21.69 0.04 -13.62
N ILE A 40 21.47 -0.66 -12.50
CA ILE A 40 20.24 -0.59 -11.73
C ILE A 40 20.45 0.50 -10.69
N SER A 41 19.77 1.63 -10.86
CA SER A 41 19.77 2.71 -9.88
C SER A 41 18.48 2.68 -9.07
N GLU A 42 18.62 2.85 -7.77
CA GLU A 42 17.50 3.00 -6.84
C GLU A 42 17.11 4.48 -6.77
N SER A 43 15.92 4.81 -7.26
CA SER A 43 15.34 6.13 -7.11
C SER A 43 14.39 6.13 -5.90
N ARG A 44 14.64 7.04 -4.95
CA ARG A 44 13.79 7.24 -3.77
C ARG A 44 12.98 8.52 -3.92
N PHE A 45 11.66 8.39 -3.87
CA PHE A 45 10.74 9.54 -3.87
C PHE A 45 10.13 9.68 -2.49
N GLN A 46 10.30 10.84 -1.86
CA GLN A 46 9.73 11.09 -0.55
C GLN A 46 8.19 11.13 -0.61
N ILE A 47 7.55 10.30 0.21
CA ILE A 47 6.10 10.21 0.38
C ILE A 47 5.64 11.04 1.58
N ALA A 48 6.38 10.97 2.68
CA ALA A 48 6.05 11.68 3.91
C ALA A 48 7.31 12.01 4.73
N GLN A 49 7.17 13.01 5.60
CA GLN A 49 8.07 13.25 6.74
C GLN A 49 7.25 13.17 8.02
N CYS A 50 7.74 12.46 9.02
CA CYS A 50 7.05 12.22 10.29
C CYS A 50 8.05 11.94 11.41
N ALA A 51 7.56 11.84 12.65
CA ALA A 51 8.39 11.38 13.76
C ALA A 51 8.92 9.95 13.49
N PRO A 52 10.17 9.62 13.85
CA PRO A 52 10.80 8.33 13.52
C PRO A 52 9.99 7.11 13.96
N GLU A 53 9.28 7.20 15.08
CA GLU A 53 8.41 6.15 15.62
C GLU A 53 7.19 5.84 14.72
N ASN A 54 6.75 6.80 13.91
CA ASN A 54 5.61 6.64 13.01
C ASN A 54 6.02 6.18 11.61
N ALA A 55 7.29 6.38 11.22
CA ALA A 55 7.77 6.06 9.88
C ALA A 55 7.55 4.58 9.50
N PRO A 56 7.81 3.57 10.38
CA PRO A 56 7.53 2.18 10.08
C PRO A 56 6.04 1.91 9.84
N LEU A 57 5.16 2.54 10.62
CA LEU A 57 3.70 2.36 10.48
C LEU A 57 3.20 2.94 9.16
N ILE A 58 3.68 4.12 8.77
CA ILE A 58 3.32 4.75 7.49
C ILE A 58 3.87 3.93 6.34
N ALA A 59 5.13 3.46 6.41
CA ALA A 59 5.73 2.63 5.37
C ALA A 59 4.98 1.31 5.15
N ALA A 60 4.42 0.72 6.21
CA ALA A 60 3.59 -0.49 6.12
C ALA A 60 2.16 -0.25 5.61
N ALA A 61 1.72 1.00 5.42
CA ALA A 61 0.34 1.31 5.07
C ALA A 61 -0.17 0.61 3.78
N PRO A 62 0.61 0.46 2.69
CA PRO A 62 0.18 -0.31 1.52
C PRO A 62 -0.12 -1.78 1.85
N ASP A 63 0.76 -2.44 2.61
CA ASP A 63 0.60 -3.85 2.98
C ASP A 63 -0.58 -4.04 3.94
N LEU A 64 -0.76 -3.11 4.89
CA LEU A 64 -1.91 -3.10 5.80
C LEU A 64 -3.23 -2.92 5.05
N LEU A 65 -3.25 -2.10 4.00
CA LEU A 65 -4.43 -1.90 3.17
C LEU A 65 -4.81 -3.19 2.42
N GLU A 66 -3.84 -3.86 1.80
CA GLU A 66 -4.09 -5.13 1.10
C GLU A 66 -4.51 -6.23 2.08
N ALA A 67 -3.82 -6.37 3.21
CA ALA A 67 -4.20 -7.32 4.25
C ALA A 67 -5.63 -7.09 4.78
N LEU A 68 -6.05 -5.82 4.93
CA LEU A 68 -7.41 -5.49 5.36
C LEU A 68 -8.46 -5.83 4.29
N LYS A 69 -8.16 -5.61 3.02
CA LYS A 69 -9.04 -6.02 1.90
C LYS A 69 -9.23 -7.52 1.87
N ASP A 70 -8.15 -8.29 2.01
CA ASP A 70 -8.18 -9.75 2.04
C ASP A 70 -8.97 -10.26 3.25
N ALA A 71 -8.72 -9.69 4.43
CA ALA A 71 -9.46 -10.03 5.64
C ALA A 71 -10.96 -9.74 5.49
N LEU A 72 -11.33 -8.59 4.91
CA LEU A 72 -12.74 -8.24 4.67
C LEU A 72 -13.40 -9.18 3.65
N ALA A 73 -12.69 -9.58 2.60
CA ALA A 73 -13.18 -10.55 1.63
C ALA A 73 -13.44 -11.92 2.30
N GLY A 74 -12.48 -12.40 3.11
CA GLY A 74 -12.63 -13.62 3.90
C GLY A 74 -13.78 -13.55 4.90
N TRP A 75 -13.94 -12.40 5.59
CA TRP A 75 -15.05 -12.15 6.51
C TRP A 75 -16.40 -12.31 5.80
N ARG A 76 -16.58 -11.65 4.65
CA ARG A 76 -17.80 -11.72 3.84
C ARG A 76 -18.10 -13.13 3.35
N TYR A 77 -17.08 -13.84 2.89
CA TYR A 77 -17.19 -15.23 2.45
C TYR A 77 -17.75 -16.13 3.58
N ILE A 78 -17.21 -15.99 4.79
CA ILE A 78 -17.68 -16.76 5.95
C ILE A 78 -19.15 -16.44 6.24
N ARG A 79 -19.53 -15.15 6.24
CA ARG A 79 -20.91 -14.72 6.49
C ARG A 79 -21.88 -15.28 5.44
N GLU A 80 -21.49 -15.26 4.17
CA GLU A 80 -22.30 -15.77 3.05
C GLU A 80 -22.54 -17.28 3.16
N HIS A 81 -21.52 -18.07 3.53
CA HIS A 81 -21.61 -19.53 3.56
C HIS A 81 -22.03 -20.14 4.89
N HIS A 82 -21.80 -19.45 6.01
CA HIS A 82 -22.09 -19.96 7.35
C HIS A 82 -23.15 -19.14 8.11
N GLY A 83 -23.60 -18.02 7.52
CA GLY A 83 -24.54 -17.11 8.16
C GLY A 83 -23.91 -16.30 9.31
N ASP A 84 -24.78 -15.64 10.06
CA ASP A 84 -24.35 -14.77 11.16
C ASP A 84 -23.99 -15.61 12.40
N LEU A 85 -22.68 -15.75 12.64
CA LEU A 85 -22.16 -16.24 13.92
C LEU A 85 -22.43 -15.23 15.04
N TYR A 86 -23.08 -15.67 16.12
CA TYR A 86 -23.38 -14.81 17.26
C TYR A 86 -22.12 -14.41 18.03
N GLY A 87 -22.04 -13.15 18.48
CA GLY A 87 -21.00 -12.66 19.40
C GLY A 87 -19.69 -12.18 18.76
N VAL A 88 -19.50 -12.31 17.44
CA VAL A 88 -18.26 -11.88 16.76
C VAL A 88 -18.28 -10.43 16.28
N GLY A 89 -19.45 -9.77 16.31
CA GLY A 89 -19.61 -8.38 15.92
C GLY A 89 -19.46 -8.13 14.41
N TRP A 90 -20.14 -8.95 13.59
CA TRP A 90 -20.16 -8.89 12.12
C TRP A 90 -20.18 -7.48 11.55
N ASP A 91 -21.25 -6.74 11.83
CA ASP A 91 -21.48 -5.42 11.25
C ASP A 91 -20.42 -4.41 11.71
N ARG A 92 -20.04 -4.45 13.00
CA ARG A 92 -19.02 -3.55 13.55
C ARG A 92 -17.67 -3.71 12.83
N VAL A 93 -17.23 -4.94 12.59
CA VAL A 93 -15.94 -5.21 11.92
C VAL A 93 -16.03 -4.85 10.44
N GLU A 94 -17.10 -5.25 9.76
CA GLU A 94 -17.29 -4.98 8.34
C GLU A 94 -17.41 -3.48 8.05
N GLU A 95 -18.20 -2.75 8.83
CA GLU A 95 -18.35 -1.29 8.69
C GLU A 95 -17.03 -0.56 8.94
N ALA A 96 -16.29 -0.94 9.99
CA ALA A 96 -14.99 -0.34 10.30
C ALA A 96 -13.97 -0.59 9.18
N ALA A 97 -13.90 -1.82 8.67
CA ALA A 97 -13.00 -2.19 7.57
C ALA A 97 -13.36 -1.44 6.28
N ARG A 98 -14.65 -1.41 5.89
CA ARG A 98 -15.12 -0.63 4.73
C ARG A 98 -14.75 0.84 4.85
N ALA A 99 -15.02 1.46 6.00
CA ALA A 99 -14.76 2.87 6.20
C ALA A 99 -13.25 3.18 6.17
N ALA A 100 -12.41 2.31 6.71
CA ALA A 100 -10.96 2.45 6.65
C ALA A 100 -10.43 2.32 5.21
N ILE A 101 -10.89 1.31 4.46
CA ILE A 101 -10.52 1.12 3.05
C ILE A 101 -10.95 2.34 2.23
N ALA A 102 -12.19 2.82 2.37
CA ALA A 102 -12.69 3.98 1.64
C ALA A 102 -11.83 5.23 1.90
N ARG A 103 -11.47 5.50 3.18
CA ARG A 103 -10.55 6.59 3.52
C ARG A 103 -9.18 6.42 2.87
N ALA A 104 -8.63 5.20 2.86
CA ALA A 104 -7.31 4.92 2.28
C ALA A 104 -7.31 4.99 0.74
N THR A 105 -8.42 4.67 0.07
CA THR A 105 -8.56 4.72 -1.39
C THR A 105 -9.10 6.05 -1.91
N GLY A 106 -9.44 6.99 -1.03
CA GLY A 106 -10.00 8.29 -1.40
C GLY A 106 -11.46 8.23 -1.86
N GLU A 107 -12.16 7.13 -1.55
CA GLU A 107 -13.60 7.00 -1.75
C GLU A 107 -14.33 7.67 -0.58
N ARG A 108 -15.41 8.42 -0.86
CA ARG A 108 -16.25 8.98 0.21
C ARG A 108 -16.96 7.82 0.92
N GLY A 109 -16.62 7.60 2.18
CA GLY A 109 -17.20 6.57 3.05
C GLY A 109 -18.68 6.77 3.33
#